data_AF-A0AAC9RKP2-F1
#
_entry.id   AF-A0AAC9RKP2-F1
#
_cell.length_a   1.000
_cell.length_b   1.000
_cell.length_c   1.000
_cell.angle_alpha   90.00
_cell.angle_beta   90.00
_cell.angle_gamma   90.00
#
_symmetry.space_group_name_H-M   'P 1'
#
loop_
_entity.id
_entity.type
_entity.pdbx_description
1 polymer ?
#
loop_
_entity_poly.entity_id
_entity_poly.type
_entity_poly.pdbx_seq_one_letter_code
_entity_poly.pdbx_strand_id
1 'polypeptide(L)'
;MERVYFKKENCCSCSACYNICPTQAIYMQPDEEGFLYPIIDQTLCVDCHSCVNVCPLICDGGYKEKTIPEFFVAKHKSEEVLMNSTSGGVFTAISDAILREDGVVYGADYDDEFRVLHKRAENYQQRNRMRISKYVQSNLEDIFQQIKKDLYNKRKVLFTGTPCQSAGLRGYMGDSPLIENLYLCDLICHSIPSPLIWEDYKRLLEKEYGGKLTSIQFRSKFIDWSRENSNKTFLFTTSHSQELHNDKRFYQLFFGEKTIMRPSCEKCRFTDIYRASDITIADYWGIEKYAPEWMDKKGVSVILINNKKGVYLLEKCSDELKYEKRPKEESLAEQQRLSEPVKFPESRKKFWEDYRKYGFAHIIEGLKD
;
A
#
# COMPACT_ATOMS: atom_id res chain seq x y z
N MET A 1 -19.43 24.43 -1.88
CA MET A 1 -18.73 23.62 -0.84
C MET A 1 -17.25 23.96 -0.85
N GLU A 2 -16.69 24.40 0.28
CA GLU A 2 -15.30 24.88 0.33
C GLU A 2 -14.23 23.77 0.49
N ARG A 3 -14.59 22.63 1.09
CA ARG A 3 -13.64 21.55 1.39
C ARG A 3 -14.29 20.17 1.37
N VAL A 4 -13.53 19.16 0.93
CA VAL A 4 -13.96 17.74 0.92
C VAL A 4 -13.82 17.09 2.30
N TYR A 5 -12.92 17.60 3.15
CA TYR A 5 -12.62 17.06 4.48
C TYR A 5 -12.48 18.18 5.51
N PHE A 6 -12.72 17.87 6.79
CA PHE A 6 -12.69 18.86 7.88
C PHE A 6 -11.38 18.88 8.67
N LYS A 7 -10.78 17.71 8.89
CA LYS A 7 -9.51 17.52 9.62
C LYS A 7 -8.58 16.61 8.82
N LYS A 8 -7.28 16.77 9.01
CA LYS A 8 -6.24 15.98 8.32
C LYS A 8 -6.38 14.47 8.53
N GLU A 9 -6.90 14.07 9.68
CA GLU A 9 -7.22 12.67 10.02
C GLU A 9 -8.44 12.10 9.25
N ASN A 10 -9.29 12.96 8.67
CA ASN A 10 -10.53 12.57 7.99
C ASN A 10 -10.39 12.42 6.46
N CYS A 11 -9.18 12.50 5.93
CA CYS A 11 -8.89 12.22 4.52
C CYS A 11 -7.82 11.15 4.50
N CYS A 12 -7.95 10.10 3.68
CA CYS A 12 -6.92 9.06 3.53
C CYS A 12 -6.14 9.17 2.21
N SER A 13 -6.41 10.21 1.42
CA SER A 13 -5.80 10.45 0.10
C SER A 13 -5.94 9.28 -0.89
N CYS A 14 -7.12 8.66 -0.95
CA CYS A 14 -7.44 7.62 -1.93
C CYS A 14 -7.75 8.16 -3.34
N SER A 15 -7.68 9.48 -3.58
CA SER A 15 -7.93 10.16 -4.85
C SER A 15 -9.32 9.94 -5.49
N ALA A 16 -10.28 9.35 -4.77
CA ALA A 16 -11.64 9.14 -5.27
C ALA A 16 -12.35 10.45 -5.58
N CYS A 17 -12.24 11.46 -4.70
CA CYS A 17 -12.83 12.78 -4.89
C CYS A 17 -12.25 13.52 -6.12
N TYR A 18 -10.94 13.42 -6.34
CA TYR A 18 -10.26 13.94 -7.53
C TYR A 18 -10.83 13.29 -8.79
N ASN A 19 -10.86 11.95 -8.84
CA ASN A 19 -11.24 11.21 -10.03
C ASN A 19 -12.74 11.28 -10.37
N ILE A 20 -13.62 11.46 -9.38
CA ILE A 20 -15.07 11.55 -9.63
C ILE A 20 -15.53 12.95 -10.06
N CYS A 21 -14.70 13.98 -9.89
CA CYS A 21 -15.10 15.37 -10.11
C CYS A 21 -15.37 15.64 -11.59
N PRO A 22 -16.62 15.94 -12.00
CA PRO A 22 -16.96 16.07 -13.42
C PRO A 22 -16.37 17.31 -14.09
N THR A 23 -16.07 18.36 -13.30
CA THR A 23 -15.50 19.62 -13.79
C THR A 23 -14.01 19.74 -13.53
N GLN A 24 -13.37 18.68 -13.03
CA GLN A 24 -11.94 18.69 -12.63
C GLN A 24 -11.59 19.82 -11.67
N ALA A 25 -12.54 20.27 -10.85
CA ALA A 25 -12.38 21.32 -9.86
C ALA A 25 -11.53 20.90 -8.65
N ILE A 26 -11.02 19.67 -8.60
CA ILE A 26 -10.24 19.17 -7.46
C ILE A 26 -8.84 18.86 -7.95
N TYR A 27 -7.82 19.33 -7.22
CA TYR A 27 -6.43 18.93 -7.39
C TYR A 27 -5.85 18.46 -6.05
N MET A 28 -4.82 17.62 -6.10
CA MET A 28 -4.17 17.07 -4.91
C MET A 28 -2.91 17.87 -4.58
N GLN A 29 -2.82 18.43 -3.39
CA GLN A 29 -1.69 19.26 -2.96
C GLN A 29 -1.02 18.67 -1.71
N PRO A 30 0.32 18.58 -1.67
CA PRO A 30 1.06 18.21 -0.46
C PRO A 30 0.86 19.24 0.64
N ASP A 31 0.80 18.78 1.88
CA ASP A 31 0.81 19.64 3.05
C ASP A 31 2.20 19.79 3.67
N GLU A 32 2.28 20.39 4.87
CA GLU A 32 3.52 20.62 5.60
C GLU A 32 4.24 19.34 6.04
N GLU A 33 3.55 18.19 6.05
CA GLU A 33 4.13 16.88 6.30
C GLU A 33 4.34 16.09 5.00
N GLY A 34 4.09 16.71 3.83
CA GLY A 34 4.25 16.11 2.51
C GLY A 34 3.12 15.21 2.06
N PHE A 35 2.03 15.09 2.82
CA PHE A 35 0.90 14.23 2.45
C PHE A 35 -0.04 14.94 1.50
N LEU A 36 -0.54 14.23 0.48
CA LEU A 36 -1.51 14.80 -0.46
C LEU A 36 -2.91 14.96 0.18
N TYR A 37 -3.54 16.11 -0.10
CA TYR A 37 -4.91 16.43 0.26
C TYR A 37 -5.65 17.10 -0.91
N PRO A 38 -6.97 16.86 -1.08
CA PRO A 38 -7.75 17.50 -2.13
C PRO A 38 -8.02 18.97 -1.80
N ILE A 39 -7.80 19.84 -2.76
CA ILE A 39 -8.17 21.26 -2.75
C ILE A 39 -9.19 21.51 -3.85
N ILE A 40 -10.23 22.29 -3.55
CA ILE A 40 -11.30 22.62 -4.49
C ILE A 40 -11.05 24.00 -5.09
N ASP A 41 -10.95 24.07 -6.42
CA ASP A 41 -11.05 25.31 -7.18
C ASP A 41 -12.53 25.73 -7.26
N GLN A 42 -12.89 26.79 -6.52
CA GLN A 42 -14.26 27.28 -6.47
C GLN A 42 -14.74 27.89 -7.80
N THR A 43 -13.84 28.25 -8.70
CA THR A 43 -14.21 28.79 -10.02
C THR A 43 -14.72 27.72 -10.98
N LEU A 44 -14.33 26.46 -10.75
CA LEU A 44 -14.73 25.29 -11.54
C LEU A 44 -15.79 24.43 -10.84
N CYS A 45 -15.96 24.58 -9.53
CA CYS A 45 -16.89 23.78 -8.74
C CYS A 45 -18.34 24.14 -9.07
N VAL A 46 -19.16 23.13 -9.37
CA VAL A 46 -20.61 23.28 -9.62
C VAL A 46 -21.48 22.77 -8.47
N ASP A 47 -20.88 22.56 -7.30
CA ASP A 47 -21.57 22.10 -6.08
C ASP A 47 -22.45 20.85 -6.27
N CYS A 48 -21.99 19.90 -7.09
CA CYS A 48 -22.67 18.62 -7.32
C CYS A 48 -22.52 17.60 -6.18
N HIS A 49 -21.64 17.85 -5.21
CA HIS A 49 -21.37 17.00 -4.04
C HIS A 49 -20.81 15.58 -4.33
N SER A 50 -20.45 15.25 -5.58
CA SER A 50 -19.89 13.93 -5.93
C SER A 50 -18.63 13.57 -5.12
N CYS A 51 -17.78 14.55 -4.81
CA CYS A 51 -16.55 14.36 -4.05
C CYS A 51 -16.79 13.88 -2.60
N VAL A 52 -17.93 14.21 -2.01
CA VAL A 52 -18.35 13.76 -0.67
C VAL A 52 -19.02 12.40 -0.76
N ASN A 53 -19.90 12.21 -1.74
CA ASN A 53 -20.67 10.98 -1.92
C ASN A 53 -19.79 9.77 -2.31
N VAL A 54 -18.62 10.02 -2.92
CA VAL A 54 -17.64 8.97 -3.24
C VAL A 54 -16.71 8.62 -2.07
N CYS A 55 -16.68 9.44 -1.01
CA CYS A 55 -15.64 9.37 0.00
C CYS A 55 -15.84 8.17 0.92
N PRO A 56 -14.91 7.20 0.96
CA PRO A 56 -15.07 6.00 1.78
C PRO A 56 -14.98 6.25 3.29
N LEU A 57 -14.52 7.44 3.71
CA LEU A 57 -14.50 7.86 5.12
C LEU A 57 -15.80 8.54 5.56
N ILE A 58 -16.66 8.95 4.62
CA ILE A 58 -17.95 9.59 4.89
C ILE A 58 -19.08 8.58 4.72
N CYS A 59 -19.02 7.75 3.67
CA CYS A 59 -20.00 6.70 3.42
C CYS A 59 -20.05 5.68 4.56
N ASP A 60 -21.26 5.16 4.82
CA ASP A 60 -21.45 4.14 5.83
C ASP A 60 -20.76 2.83 5.44
N GLY A 61 -20.16 2.15 6.41
CA GLY A 61 -19.40 0.92 6.21
C GLY A 61 -18.12 1.04 5.36
N GLY A 62 -17.82 2.19 4.75
CA GLY A 62 -16.61 2.41 3.94
C GLY A 62 -16.48 1.47 2.73
N TYR A 63 -17.60 1.05 2.15
CA TYR A 63 -17.70 0.06 1.06
C TYR A 63 -17.12 -1.33 1.40
N LYS A 64 -17.00 -1.65 2.69
CA LYS A 64 -16.53 -2.96 3.13
C LYS A 64 -17.61 -4.03 2.93
N GLU A 65 -17.17 -5.23 2.59
CA GLU A 65 -17.99 -6.44 2.61
C GLU A 65 -18.50 -6.71 4.03
N LYS A 66 -19.68 -7.32 4.13
CA LYS A 66 -20.28 -7.70 5.43
C LYS A 66 -19.89 -9.11 5.87
N THR A 67 -19.29 -9.89 4.97
CA THR A 67 -18.88 -11.27 5.22
C THR A 67 -17.58 -11.33 5.99
N ILE A 68 -17.48 -12.31 6.90
CA ILE A 68 -16.20 -12.65 7.53
C ILE A 68 -15.35 -13.37 6.48
N PRO A 69 -14.12 -12.93 6.23
CA PRO A 69 -13.27 -13.56 5.23
C PRO A 69 -12.78 -14.95 5.68
N GLU A 70 -12.48 -15.79 4.70
CA GLU A 70 -11.78 -17.05 4.92
C GLU A 70 -10.26 -16.82 4.87
N PHE A 71 -9.52 -17.47 5.75
CA PHE A 71 -8.08 -17.28 5.91
C PHE A 71 -7.32 -18.48 5.34
N PHE A 72 -6.24 -18.20 4.63
CA PHE A 72 -5.37 -19.22 4.06
C PHE A 72 -3.91 -18.86 4.31
N VAL A 73 -3.09 -19.88 4.56
CA VAL A 73 -1.63 -19.78 4.38
C VAL A 73 -1.31 -20.03 2.92
N ALA A 74 -0.37 -19.29 2.34
CA ALA A 74 0.05 -19.48 0.96
C ALA A 74 1.52 -19.15 0.73
N LYS A 75 2.14 -19.91 -0.18
CA LYS A 75 3.43 -19.57 -0.78
C LYS A 75 3.52 -20.00 -2.23
N HIS A 76 4.24 -19.22 -3.02
CA HIS A 76 4.54 -19.52 -4.40
C HIS A 76 5.44 -20.75 -4.51
N LYS A 77 5.21 -21.60 -5.53
CA LYS A 77 6.00 -22.82 -5.76
C LYS A 77 7.38 -22.51 -6.36
N SER A 78 7.49 -21.44 -7.16
CA SER A 78 8.77 -20.95 -7.70
C SER A 78 9.59 -20.20 -6.66
N GLU A 79 10.83 -20.67 -6.43
CA GLU A 79 11.83 -20.02 -5.58
C GLU A 79 12.24 -18.64 -6.09
N GLU A 80 12.40 -18.47 -7.40
CA GLU A 80 12.75 -17.18 -8.01
C GLU A 80 11.69 -16.12 -7.67
N VAL A 81 10.40 -16.49 -7.74
CA VAL A 81 9.31 -15.60 -7.38
C VAL A 81 9.32 -15.28 -5.89
N LEU A 82 9.59 -16.25 -5.03
CA LEU A 82 9.72 -16.01 -3.59
C LEU A 82 10.83 -15.00 -3.31
N MET A 83 12.02 -15.20 -3.87
CA MET A 83 13.17 -14.31 -3.65
C MET A 83 12.93 -12.88 -4.15
N ASN A 84 12.17 -12.72 -5.23
CA ASN A 84 11.80 -11.41 -5.79
C ASN A 84 10.51 -10.81 -5.20
N SER A 85 9.93 -11.42 -4.17
CA SER A 85 8.73 -10.94 -3.47
C SER A 85 9.06 -10.54 -2.03
N THR A 86 8.26 -9.67 -1.41
CA THR A 86 8.44 -9.36 0.04
C THR A 86 8.11 -10.55 0.94
N SER A 87 7.08 -11.31 0.57
CA SER A 87 6.54 -12.41 1.36
C SER A 87 6.49 -13.71 0.53
N GLY A 88 5.48 -14.54 0.74
CA GLY A 88 5.21 -15.79 0.00
C GLY A 88 4.79 -15.65 -1.47
N GLY A 89 4.96 -14.48 -2.11
CA GLY A 89 4.80 -14.34 -3.57
C GLY A 89 3.36 -14.35 -4.11
N VAL A 90 2.34 -14.18 -3.26
CA VAL A 90 0.93 -14.20 -3.69
C VAL A 90 0.58 -13.11 -4.70
N PHE A 91 1.11 -11.88 -4.51
CA PHE A 91 0.91 -10.78 -5.47
C PHE A 91 1.29 -11.19 -6.89
N THR A 92 2.41 -11.90 -7.04
CA THR A 92 2.86 -12.36 -8.35
C THR A 92 1.87 -13.34 -8.96
N ALA A 93 1.43 -14.36 -8.22
CA ALA A 93 0.47 -15.34 -8.73
C ALA A 93 -0.85 -14.69 -9.18
N ILE A 94 -1.45 -13.84 -8.35
CA ILE A 94 -2.75 -13.21 -8.68
C ILE A 94 -2.66 -12.26 -9.87
N SER A 95 -1.51 -11.59 -10.06
CA SER A 95 -1.32 -10.71 -11.20
C SER A 95 -0.95 -11.49 -12.46
N ASP A 96 -0.23 -12.62 -12.34
CA ASP A 96 0.02 -13.52 -13.46
C ASP A 96 -1.29 -14.12 -13.99
N ALA A 97 -2.22 -14.50 -13.11
CA ALA A 97 -3.54 -14.99 -13.51
C ALA A 97 -4.32 -13.97 -14.36
N ILE A 98 -4.15 -12.68 -14.09
CA ILE A 98 -4.83 -11.59 -14.83
C ILE A 98 -4.11 -11.32 -16.15
N LEU A 99 -2.78 -11.25 -16.15
CA LEU A 99 -1.98 -11.02 -17.36
C LEU A 99 -2.07 -12.17 -18.36
N ARG A 100 -2.22 -13.43 -17.90
CA ARG A 100 -2.45 -14.59 -18.77
C ARG A 100 -3.72 -14.48 -19.61
N GLU A 101 -4.70 -13.73 -19.15
CA GLU A 101 -5.97 -13.51 -19.84
C GLU A 101 -6.00 -12.16 -20.56
N ASP A 102 -4.82 -11.65 -20.96
CA ASP A 102 -4.64 -10.33 -21.58
C ASP A 102 -5.26 -9.21 -20.73
N GLY A 103 -5.24 -9.36 -19.40
CA GLY A 103 -5.68 -8.33 -18.47
C GLY A 103 -4.62 -7.26 -18.19
N VAL A 104 -4.96 -6.34 -17.30
CA VAL A 104 -4.10 -5.21 -16.92
C VAL A 104 -3.96 -5.16 -15.40
N VAL A 105 -2.78 -4.82 -14.92
CA VAL A 105 -2.48 -4.68 -13.49
C VAL A 105 -2.14 -3.24 -13.16
N TYR A 106 -2.76 -2.70 -12.11
CA TYR A 106 -2.45 -1.39 -11.55
C TYR A 106 -1.90 -1.57 -10.14
N GLY A 107 -0.74 -0.99 -9.86
CA GLY A 107 -0.07 -1.16 -8.57
C GLY A 107 1.03 -0.15 -8.34
N ALA A 108 1.58 -0.15 -7.12
CA ALA A 108 2.60 0.81 -6.71
C ALA A 108 3.96 0.51 -7.36
N ASP A 109 4.55 1.52 -7.99
CA ASP A 109 5.88 1.55 -8.62
C ASP A 109 6.61 2.86 -8.25
N TYR A 110 7.85 2.99 -8.70
CA TYR A 110 8.66 4.20 -8.62
C TYR A 110 8.64 4.98 -9.95
N ASP A 111 8.71 6.31 -9.88
CA ASP A 111 9.21 7.15 -10.98
C ASP A 111 10.74 7.09 -11.05
N ASP A 112 11.32 7.86 -11.97
CA ASP A 112 12.77 7.88 -12.20
C ASP A 112 13.53 8.56 -11.04
N GLU A 113 12.84 9.28 -10.16
CA GLU A 113 13.38 9.87 -8.94
C GLU A 113 13.03 9.07 -7.67
N PHE A 114 12.51 7.85 -7.79
CA PHE A 114 12.07 7.01 -6.66
C PHE A 114 10.93 7.61 -5.82
N ARG A 115 10.06 8.45 -6.38
CA ARG A 115 8.76 8.75 -5.76
C ARG A 115 7.81 7.59 -6.02
N VAL A 116 6.96 7.28 -5.05
CA VAL A 116 6.01 6.19 -5.19
C VAL A 116 4.75 6.69 -5.90
N LEU A 117 4.33 6.01 -6.96
CA LEU A 117 3.08 6.25 -7.65
C LEU A 117 2.43 4.92 -8.06
N HIS A 118 1.16 4.95 -8.45
CA HIS A 118 0.52 3.81 -9.10
C HIS A 118 0.77 3.87 -10.61
N LYS A 119 1.13 2.73 -11.21
CA LYS A 119 1.31 2.59 -12.66
C LYS A 119 0.45 1.47 -13.21
N ARG A 120 0.23 1.50 -14.52
CA ARG A 120 -0.42 0.47 -15.33
C ARG A 120 0.62 -0.50 -15.89
N ALA A 121 0.34 -1.80 -15.87
CA ALA A 121 1.16 -2.86 -16.45
C ALA A 121 0.33 -3.81 -17.31
N GLU A 122 0.82 -4.08 -18.52
CA GLU A 122 0.23 -5.01 -19.51
C GLU A 122 1.06 -6.27 -19.70
N ASN A 123 2.22 -6.35 -19.06
CA ASN A 123 3.10 -7.51 -19.15
C ASN A 123 3.86 -7.73 -17.85
N TYR A 124 4.48 -8.91 -17.75
CA TYR A 124 5.21 -9.37 -16.58
C TYR A 124 6.37 -8.45 -16.21
N GLN A 125 7.09 -7.90 -17.20
CA GLN A 125 8.24 -7.02 -16.97
C GLN A 125 7.81 -5.72 -16.29
N GLN A 126 6.75 -5.08 -16.79
CA GLN A 126 6.15 -3.90 -16.18
C GLN A 126 5.61 -4.21 -14.78
N ARG A 127 4.86 -5.31 -14.62
CA ARG A 127 4.33 -5.75 -13.32
C ARG A 127 5.44 -6.04 -12.32
N ASN A 128 6.58 -6.62 -12.73
CA ASN A 128 7.65 -6.99 -11.81
C ASN A 128 8.21 -5.78 -11.03
N ARG A 129 8.15 -4.57 -11.60
CA ARG A 129 8.49 -3.33 -10.88
C ARG A 129 7.54 -3.04 -9.71
N MET A 130 6.31 -3.54 -9.77
CA MET A 130 5.29 -3.45 -8.72
C MET A 130 5.46 -4.48 -7.60
N ARG A 131 6.36 -5.45 -7.74
CA ARG A 131 6.75 -6.33 -6.63
C ARG A 131 7.39 -5.50 -5.52
N ILE A 132 7.66 -6.15 -4.40
CA ILE A 132 8.24 -5.60 -3.16
C ILE A 132 7.41 -4.49 -2.52
N SER A 133 7.62 -4.28 -1.22
CA SER A 133 6.98 -3.19 -0.48
C SER A 133 7.60 -1.85 -0.84
N LYS A 134 6.76 -0.80 -0.84
CA LYS A 134 7.17 0.58 -1.06
C LYS A 134 6.56 1.42 0.06
N TYR A 135 7.34 1.68 1.11
CA TYR A 135 6.85 2.35 2.32
C TYR A 135 6.87 3.86 2.16
N VAL A 136 5.99 4.39 1.30
CA VAL A 136 5.70 5.83 1.13
C VAL A 136 4.28 5.94 0.59
N GLN A 137 3.60 7.06 0.82
CA GLN A 137 2.34 7.35 0.12
C GLN A 137 2.54 7.26 -1.40
N SER A 138 1.71 6.46 -2.08
CA SER A 138 1.68 6.46 -3.54
C SER A 138 0.79 7.57 -4.08
N ASN A 139 1.23 8.24 -5.14
CA ASN A 139 0.38 9.12 -5.94
C ASN A 139 -0.47 8.29 -6.91
N LEU A 140 -1.80 8.48 -6.88
CA LEU A 140 -2.74 7.77 -7.74
C LEU A 140 -3.14 8.55 -8.99
N GLU A 141 -2.96 9.87 -9.03
CA GLU A 141 -3.34 10.71 -10.17
C GLU A 141 -4.72 10.32 -10.78
N ASP A 142 -4.75 10.02 -12.08
CA ASP A 142 -5.93 9.64 -12.87
C ASP A 142 -6.11 8.10 -12.98
N ILE A 143 -5.44 7.30 -12.15
CA ILE A 143 -5.45 5.82 -12.24
C ILE A 143 -6.87 5.24 -12.22
N PHE A 144 -7.81 5.82 -11.47
CA PHE A 144 -9.19 5.33 -11.45
C PHE A 144 -9.90 5.56 -12.79
N GLN A 145 -9.61 6.67 -13.48
CA GLN A 145 -10.12 6.94 -14.82
C GLN A 145 -9.52 5.97 -15.85
N GLN A 146 -8.22 5.69 -15.76
CA GLN A 146 -7.55 4.70 -16.62
C GLN A 146 -8.13 3.29 -16.42
N ILE A 147 -8.35 2.87 -15.17
CA ILE A 147 -9.02 1.60 -14.84
C ILE A 147 -10.40 1.54 -15.49
N LYS A 148 -11.21 2.59 -15.36
CA LYS A 148 -12.55 2.63 -15.98
C LYS A 148 -12.47 2.49 -17.49
N LYS A 149 -11.48 3.11 -18.15
CA LYS A 149 -11.23 3.00 -19.59
C LYS A 149 -10.88 1.56 -20.01
N ASP A 150 -9.99 0.88 -19.30
CA ASP A 150 -9.66 -0.53 -19.57
C ASP A 150 -10.88 -1.45 -19.40
N LEU A 151 -11.69 -1.22 -18.36
CA LEU A 151 -12.91 -1.98 -18.12
C LEU A 151 -13.96 -1.75 -19.23
N TYR A 152 -14.13 -0.52 -19.71
CA TYR A 152 -14.97 -0.23 -20.88
C TYR A 152 -14.51 -0.99 -22.14
N ASN A 153 -13.19 -1.15 -22.29
CA ASN A 153 -12.59 -1.96 -23.35
C ASN A 153 -12.64 -3.47 -23.07
N LYS A 154 -13.46 -3.90 -22.09
CA LYS A 154 -13.69 -5.30 -21.72
C LYS A 154 -12.44 -6.04 -21.24
N ARG A 155 -11.38 -5.32 -20.83
CA ARG A 155 -10.19 -5.92 -20.22
C ARG A 155 -10.51 -6.34 -18.78
N LYS A 156 -9.92 -7.43 -18.32
CA LYS A 156 -9.84 -7.73 -16.88
C LYS A 156 -8.81 -6.80 -16.25
N VAL A 157 -9.14 -6.25 -15.09
CA VAL A 157 -8.27 -5.31 -14.39
C VAL A 157 -8.05 -5.78 -12.96
N LEU A 158 -6.79 -5.86 -12.53
CA LEU A 158 -6.42 -6.01 -11.12
C LEU A 158 -5.86 -4.70 -10.60
N PHE A 159 -6.50 -4.13 -9.59
CA PHE A 159 -5.94 -3.04 -8.81
C PHE A 159 -5.35 -3.56 -7.50
N THR A 160 -4.10 -3.20 -7.23
CA THR A 160 -3.44 -3.47 -5.95
C THR A 160 -3.11 -2.18 -5.22
N GLY A 161 -3.43 -2.12 -3.93
CA GLY A 161 -3.22 -0.89 -3.15
C GLY A 161 -3.43 -1.08 -1.65
N THR A 162 -3.43 0.02 -0.92
CA THR A 162 -3.82 0.01 0.49
C THR A 162 -5.34 -0.15 0.60
N PRO A 163 -5.87 -0.66 1.73
CA PRO A 163 -7.31 -0.84 1.88
C PRO A 163 -8.13 0.44 1.69
N CYS A 164 -7.61 1.61 2.09
CA CYS A 164 -8.29 2.88 1.85
C CYS A 164 -8.31 3.29 0.36
N GLN A 165 -7.29 2.92 -0.42
CA GLN A 165 -7.27 3.11 -1.88
C GLN A 165 -8.28 2.18 -2.56
N SER A 166 -8.33 0.90 -2.18
CA SER A 166 -9.31 -0.06 -2.69
C SER A 166 -10.75 0.36 -2.38
N ALA A 167 -11.01 0.86 -1.17
CA ALA A 167 -12.30 1.44 -0.81
C ALA A 167 -12.64 2.69 -1.65
N GLY A 168 -11.66 3.55 -1.92
CA GLY A 168 -11.83 4.71 -2.80
C GLY A 168 -12.19 4.32 -4.23
N LEU A 169 -11.53 3.29 -4.79
CA LEU A 169 -11.85 2.77 -6.12
C LEU A 169 -13.24 2.11 -6.15
N ARG A 170 -13.59 1.34 -5.12
CA ARG A 170 -14.94 0.75 -5.02
C ARG A 170 -16.02 1.84 -4.98
N GLY A 171 -15.81 2.90 -4.21
CA GLY A 171 -16.70 4.06 -4.20
C GLY A 171 -16.80 4.77 -5.56
N TYR A 172 -15.66 4.96 -6.24
CA TYR A 172 -15.62 5.56 -7.58
C TYR A 172 -16.39 4.74 -8.63
N MET A 173 -16.35 3.41 -8.53
CA MET A 173 -17.05 2.53 -9.45
C MET A 173 -18.55 2.38 -9.13
N GLY A 174 -18.94 2.49 -7.85
CA GLY A 174 -20.32 2.32 -7.40
C GLY A 174 -20.92 0.99 -7.87
N ASP A 175 -22.18 1.02 -8.28
CA ASP A 175 -22.91 -0.16 -8.81
C ASP A 175 -22.73 -0.35 -10.32
N SER A 176 -21.68 0.22 -10.92
CA SER A 176 -21.40 0.08 -12.35
C SER A 176 -21.27 -1.40 -12.74
N PRO A 177 -21.87 -1.87 -13.85
CA PRO A 177 -21.70 -3.25 -14.31
C PRO A 177 -20.24 -3.58 -14.67
N LEU A 178 -19.40 -2.56 -14.90
CA LEU A 178 -17.98 -2.73 -15.17
C LEU A 178 -17.21 -3.43 -14.03
N ILE A 179 -17.76 -3.43 -12.80
CA ILE A 179 -17.12 -4.07 -11.65
C ILE A 179 -16.95 -5.59 -11.82
N GLU A 180 -17.69 -6.22 -12.73
CA GLU A 180 -17.56 -7.65 -13.03
C GLU A 180 -16.13 -8.01 -13.43
N ASN A 181 -15.47 -7.16 -14.21
CA ASN A 181 -14.08 -7.35 -14.67
C ASN A 181 -13.02 -6.65 -13.80
N LEU A 182 -13.41 -5.97 -12.72
CA LEU A 182 -12.50 -5.27 -11.80
C LEU A 182 -12.20 -6.09 -10.55
N TYR A 183 -10.97 -6.53 -10.40
CA TYR A 183 -10.50 -7.26 -9.23
C TYR A 183 -9.70 -6.34 -8.30
N LEU A 184 -10.00 -6.39 -7.01
CA LEU A 184 -9.32 -5.58 -6.00
C LEU A 184 -8.49 -6.47 -5.07
N CYS A 185 -7.19 -6.20 -4.99
CA CYS A 185 -6.31 -6.78 -3.99
C CYS A 185 -5.77 -5.69 -3.06
N ASP A 186 -5.93 -5.85 -1.75
CA ASP A 186 -5.26 -4.98 -0.79
C ASP A 186 -4.37 -5.76 0.18
N LEU A 187 -3.81 -5.04 1.14
CA LEU A 187 -2.89 -5.59 2.12
C LEU A 187 -3.31 -5.26 3.56
N ILE A 188 -2.79 -6.03 4.52
CA ILE A 188 -2.85 -5.65 5.93
C ILE A 188 -1.86 -4.50 6.13
N CYS A 189 -2.38 -3.28 6.18
CA CYS A 189 -1.58 -2.06 6.19
C CYS A 189 -1.28 -1.61 7.61
N HIS A 190 -0.01 -1.36 7.93
CA HIS A 190 0.38 -0.71 9.18
C HIS A 190 0.00 0.77 9.18
N SER A 191 0.57 1.53 8.25
CA SER A 191 0.35 2.97 8.05
C SER A 191 1.12 3.43 6.81
N ILE A 192 1.02 4.71 6.49
CA ILE A 192 1.67 5.32 5.33
C ILE A 192 2.65 6.40 5.84
N PRO A 193 3.96 6.33 5.56
CA PRO A 193 4.90 7.37 5.97
C PRO A 193 4.95 8.54 4.98
N SER A 194 5.49 9.66 5.46
CA SER A 194 5.58 10.95 4.77
C SER A 194 6.44 10.91 3.50
N PRO A 195 5.89 11.35 2.34
CA PRO A 195 6.67 11.62 1.13
C PRO A 195 7.76 12.67 1.33
N LEU A 196 7.52 13.70 2.15
CA LEU A 196 8.51 14.74 2.42
C LEU A 196 9.76 14.17 3.13
N ILE A 197 9.54 13.35 4.17
CA ILE A 197 10.64 12.67 4.87
C ILE A 197 11.37 11.69 3.93
N TRP A 198 10.65 11.03 3.03
CA TRP A 198 11.27 10.19 2.01
C TRP A 198 12.19 10.96 1.08
N GLU A 199 11.77 12.14 0.58
CA GLU A 199 12.62 13.00 -0.24
C GLU A 199 13.88 13.47 0.51
N ASP A 200 13.74 13.87 1.77
CA ASP A 200 14.89 14.26 2.60
C ASP A 200 15.84 13.09 2.87
N TYR A 201 15.31 11.91 3.13
CA TYR A 201 16.10 10.72 3.36
C TYR A 201 16.87 10.30 2.11
N LYS A 202 16.25 10.34 0.92
CA LYS A 202 16.98 10.12 -0.35
C LYS A 202 18.12 11.12 -0.53
N ARG A 203 17.88 12.41 -0.29
CA ARG A 203 18.91 13.45 -0.36
C ARG A 203 20.07 13.20 0.62
N LEU A 204 19.76 12.72 1.81
CA LEU A 204 20.76 12.35 2.80
C LEU A 204 21.66 11.21 2.29
N LEU A 205 21.06 10.12 1.79
CA LEU A 205 21.81 9.00 1.24
C LEU A 205 22.70 9.43 0.05
N GLU A 206 22.16 10.22 -0.88
CA GLU A 206 22.93 10.75 -2.02
C GLU A 206 24.09 11.64 -1.57
N LYS A 207 23.92 12.41 -0.48
CA LYS A 207 24.98 13.25 0.09
C LYS A 207 26.07 12.42 0.75
N GLU A 208 25.71 11.41 1.54
CA GLU A 208 26.65 10.59 2.31
C GLU A 208 27.45 9.63 1.43
N TYR A 209 26.81 9.04 0.42
CA TYR A 209 27.42 8.01 -0.43
C TYR A 209 27.80 8.53 -1.83
N GLY A 210 27.45 9.78 -2.15
CA GLY A 210 27.74 10.42 -3.43
C GLY A 210 26.92 9.87 -4.60
N GLY A 211 26.73 10.70 -5.62
CA GLY A 211 25.98 10.31 -6.82
C GLY A 211 24.46 10.29 -6.61
N LYS A 212 23.73 9.76 -7.60
CA LYS A 212 22.26 9.64 -7.57
C LYS A 212 21.83 8.23 -7.23
N LEU A 213 20.70 8.09 -6.53
CA LEU A 213 20.12 6.77 -6.28
C LEU A 213 19.80 6.08 -7.62
N THR A 214 20.12 4.79 -7.71
CA THR A 214 19.89 3.95 -8.90
C THR A 214 19.11 2.69 -8.59
N SER A 215 19.07 2.26 -7.32
CA SER A 215 18.21 1.16 -6.87
C SER A 215 17.80 1.35 -5.42
N ILE A 216 16.59 0.90 -5.07
CA ILE A 216 16.04 0.90 -3.71
C ILE A 216 15.16 -0.34 -3.54
N GLN A 217 15.30 -1.02 -2.41
CA GLN A 217 14.45 -2.14 -2.03
C GLN A 217 14.17 -2.14 -0.53
N PHE A 218 12.92 -1.82 -0.17
CA PHE A 218 12.42 -2.15 1.17
C PHE A 218 12.12 -3.64 1.26
N ARG A 219 12.29 -4.19 2.45
CA ARG A 219 11.95 -5.59 2.76
C ARG A 219 12.72 -6.58 1.87
N SER A 220 13.96 -6.25 1.55
CA SER A 220 14.86 -7.16 0.84
C SER A 220 15.08 -8.44 1.65
N LYS A 221 15.47 -9.51 0.97
CA LYS A 221 15.75 -10.82 1.57
C LYS A 221 17.25 -11.14 1.61
N PHE A 222 18.11 -10.12 1.78
CA PHE A 222 19.54 -10.34 2.04
C PHE A 222 19.78 -11.02 3.39
N ILE A 223 18.82 -10.88 4.31
CA ILE A 223 18.65 -11.73 5.50
C ILE A 223 17.29 -12.43 5.43
N ASP A 224 17.18 -13.55 6.14
CA ASP A 224 15.99 -14.40 6.17
C ASP A 224 14.72 -13.60 6.52
N TRP A 225 13.63 -13.93 5.83
CA TRP A 225 12.30 -13.42 6.16
C TRP A 225 11.89 -13.90 7.56
N SER A 226 11.60 -12.95 8.44
CA SER A 226 11.05 -13.16 9.77
C SER A 226 10.41 -11.87 10.26
N ARG A 227 9.57 -11.95 11.30
CA ARG A 227 8.99 -10.75 11.93
C ARG A 227 10.09 -9.81 12.44
N GLU A 228 11.17 -10.35 13.01
CA GLU A 228 12.28 -9.56 13.57
C GLU A 228 13.08 -8.81 12.49
N ASN A 229 13.32 -9.46 11.34
CA ASN A 229 14.12 -8.90 10.25
C ASN A 229 13.31 -7.95 9.36
N SER A 230 11.98 -8.07 9.42
CA SER A 230 11.02 -7.35 8.58
C SER A 230 11.20 -5.82 8.56
N ASN A 231 11.73 -5.20 9.62
CA ASN A 231 11.95 -3.74 9.68
C ASN A 231 13.45 -3.40 9.75
N LYS A 232 14.33 -4.31 9.31
CA LYS A 232 15.79 -4.14 9.29
C LYS A 232 16.36 -4.23 7.87
N THR A 233 15.55 -4.63 6.89
CA THR A 233 16.03 -4.87 5.53
C THR A 233 15.66 -3.74 4.58
N PHE A 234 16.67 -2.95 4.25
CA PHE A 234 16.63 -1.89 3.26
C PHE A 234 17.93 -1.94 2.46
N LEU A 235 17.82 -2.10 1.14
CA LEU A 235 18.92 -2.02 0.20
C LEU A 235 18.79 -0.76 -0.64
N PHE A 236 19.93 -0.16 -0.97
CA PHE A 236 19.99 0.90 -1.98
C PHE A 236 21.35 0.91 -2.67
N THR A 237 21.41 1.52 -3.84
CA THR A 237 22.65 1.78 -4.56
C THR A 237 22.63 3.20 -5.09
N THR A 238 23.77 3.87 -5.08
CA THR A 238 23.97 5.14 -5.80
C THR A 238 24.85 4.92 -7.02
N SER A 239 24.88 5.88 -7.94
CA SER A 239 25.76 5.84 -9.11
C SER A 239 27.24 5.77 -8.77
N HIS A 240 27.63 6.08 -7.53
CA HIS A 240 29.02 6.07 -7.05
C HIS A 240 29.29 5.04 -5.95
N SER A 241 28.30 4.20 -5.58
CA SER A 241 28.44 3.18 -4.55
C SER A 241 28.22 1.78 -5.11
N GLN A 242 28.70 0.77 -4.39
CA GLN A 242 28.16 -0.58 -4.51
C GLN A 242 26.82 -0.66 -3.77
N GLU A 243 26.16 -1.83 -3.81
CA GLU A 243 24.96 -2.07 -3.02
C GLU A 243 25.24 -1.89 -1.52
N LEU A 244 24.44 -1.04 -0.88
CA LEU A 244 24.50 -0.70 0.53
C LEU A 244 23.25 -1.24 1.23
N HIS A 245 23.41 -1.54 2.51
CA HIS A 245 22.39 -2.19 3.32
C HIS A 245 22.46 -1.71 4.78
N ASN A 246 21.51 -2.14 5.61
CA ASN A 246 21.44 -1.87 7.05
C ASN A 246 21.29 -0.39 7.46
N ASP A 247 20.87 0.51 6.57
CA ASP A 247 20.43 1.83 7.02
C ASP A 247 19.08 1.72 7.71
N LYS A 248 19.08 1.98 9.03
CA LYS A 248 17.92 1.82 9.89
C LYS A 248 17.12 3.11 10.03
N ARG A 249 17.63 4.27 9.62
CA ARG A 249 17.10 5.58 10.03
C ARG A 249 15.66 5.78 9.57
N PHE A 250 15.34 5.41 8.33
CA PHE A 250 13.96 5.50 7.84
C PHE A 250 13.00 4.55 8.59
N TYR A 251 13.42 3.31 8.85
CA TYR A 251 12.60 2.37 9.63
C TYR A 251 12.49 2.76 11.10
N GLN A 252 13.52 3.36 11.68
CA GLN A 252 13.48 3.90 13.03
C GLN A 252 12.45 5.02 13.12
N LEU A 253 12.46 5.98 12.20
CA LEU A 253 11.44 7.03 12.14
C LEU A 253 10.02 6.48 11.94
N PHE A 254 9.88 5.45 11.09
CA PHE A 254 8.57 4.91 10.72
C PHE A 254 7.99 3.92 11.74
N PHE A 255 8.74 2.89 12.11
CA PHE A 255 8.28 1.78 12.96
C PHE A 255 8.71 1.91 14.43
N GLY A 256 9.89 2.49 14.69
CA GLY A 256 10.40 2.71 16.04
C GLY A 256 9.71 3.90 16.71
N GLU A 257 10.06 5.10 16.23
CA GLU A 257 9.55 6.38 16.72
C GLU A 257 8.12 6.65 16.28
N LYS A 258 7.64 6.11 15.15
CA LYS A 258 6.24 6.24 14.72
C LYS A 258 5.78 7.70 14.52
N THR A 259 6.69 8.60 14.15
CA THR A 259 6.41 10.05 14.06
C THR A 259 6.06 10.51 12.65
N ILE A 260 6.46 9.76 11.62
CA ILE A 260 6.33 10.18 10.21
C ILE A 260 5.10 9.62 9.51
N MET A 261 4.15 9.06 10.25
CA MET A 261 2.94 8.42 9.70
C MET A 261 1.83 9.42 9.39
N ARG A 262 1.08 9.13 8.33
CA ARG A 262 -0.07 9.92 7.86
C ARG A 262 -1.15 10.06 8.94
N PRO A 263 -1.66 11.28 9.25
CA PRO A 263 -2.63 11.51 10.31
C PRO A 263 -3.84 10.57 10.35
N SER A 264 -4.42 10.25 9.19
CA SER A 264 -5.58 9.35 9.10
C SER A 264 -5.31 7.91 9.55
N CYS A 265 -4.05 7.49 9.62
CA CYS A 265 -3.69 6.13 10.03
C CYS A 265 -3.93 5.88 11.52
N GLU A 266 -3.95 6.90 12.37
CA GLU A 266 -4.23 6.75 13.81
C GLU A 266 -5.67 6.32 14.11
N LYS A 267 -6.60 6.73 13.24
CA LYS A 267 -8.03 6.44 13.31
C LYS A 267 -8.50 5.72 12.05
N CYS A 268 -7.64 4.88 11.49
CA CYS A 268 -7.93 4.18 10.24
C CYS A 268 -9.21 3.35 10.36
N ARG A 269 -10.16 3.53 9.43
CA ARG A 269 -11.42 2.78 9.38
C ARG A 269 -11.32 1.41 8.68
N PHE A 270 -10.12 1.02 8.28
CA PHE A 270 -9.85 -0.19 7.49
C PHE A 270 -8.86 -1.14 8.17
N THR A 271 -8.72 -1.03 9.48
CA THR A 271 -7.93 -1.93 10.32
C THR A 271 -8.83 -2.91 11.06
N ASP A 272 -9.66 -3.61 10.28
CA ASP A 272 -10.54 -4.68 10.72
C ASP A 272 -10.59 -5.78 9.64
N ILE A 273 -11.26 -6.89 9.96
CA ILE A 273 -11.40 -8.04 9.05
C ILE A 273 -12.39 -7.81 7.91
N TYR A 274 -13.23 -6.78 7.97
CA TYR A 274 -14.15 -6.49 6.88
C TYR A 274 -13.39 -5.65 5.85
N ARG A 275 -13.44 -6.05 4.58
CA ARG A 275 -12.53 -5.52 3.55
C ARG A 275 -13.33 -4.96 2.39
N ALA A 276 -12.78 -3.94 1.74
CA ALA A 276 -13.32 -3.41 0.48
C ALA A 276 -12.68 -4.09 -0.76
N SER A 277 -11.66 -4.92 -0.55
CA SER A 277 -11.01 -5.71 -1.60
C SER A 277 -11.69 -7.06 -1.78
N ASP A 278 -11.45 -7.72 -2.91
CA ASP A 278 -11.90 -9.10 -3.14
C ASP A 278 -10.97 -10.11 -2.45
N ILE A 279 -9.68 -9.78 -2.38
CA ILE A 279 -8.62 -10.55 -1.73
C ILE A 279 -7.69 -9.62 -0.94
N THR A 280 -7.32 -10.01 0.28
CA THR A 280 -6.27 -9.31 1.06
C THR A 280 -5.05 -10.22 1.19
N ILE A 281 -3.85 -9.66 1.05
CA ILE A 281 -2.60 -10.39 1.26
C ILE A 281 -1.71 -9.72 2.31
N ALA A 282 -0.97 -10.52 3.08
CA ALA A 282 0.02 -10.00 4.02
C ALA A 282 1.07 -11.06 4.33
N ASP A 283 2.09 -10.68 5.09
CA ASP A 283 2.96 -11.64 5.78
C ASP A 283 2.13 -12.50 6.75
N TYR A 284 2.41 -13.82 6.80
CA TYR A 284 1.79 -14.71 7.79
C TYR A 284 2.59 -14.68 9.08
N TRP A 285 2.37 -13.66 9.91
CA TRP A 285 3.06 -13.59 11.19
C TRP A 285 2.59 -14.68 12.17
N GLY A 286 3.54 -15.32 12.84
CA GLY A 286 3.30 -16.40 13.80
C GLY A 286 3.12 -17.78 13.17
N ILE A 287 3.30 -17.93 11.85
CA ILE A 287 3.18 -19.23 11.18
C ILE A 287 4.12 -20.29 11.78
N GLU A 288 5.31 -19.88 12.23
CA GLU A 288 6.30 -20.70 12.92
C GLU A 288 5.78 -21.33 14.22
N LYS A 289 4.73 -20.75 14.81
CA LYS A 289 4.06 -21.24 16.03
C LYS A 289 2.86 -22.13 15.71
N TYR A 290 2.07 -21.76 14.70
CA TYR A 290 0.77 -22.40 14.42
C TYR A 290 0.81 -23.50 13.35
N ALA A 291 1.74 -23.41 12.41
CA ALA A 291 1.99 -24.40 11.36
C ALA A 291 3.48 -24.37 10.94
N PRO A 292 4.40 -24.86 11.79
CA PRO A 292 5.84 -24.82 11.55
C PRO A 292 6.28 -25.43 10.21
N GLU A 293 5.53 -26.41 9.69
CA GLU A 293 5.75 -27.05 8.39
C GLU A 293 5.58 -26.11 7.19
N TRP A 294 4.88 -25.00 7.38
CA TRP A 294 4.74 -23.94 6.40
C TRP A 294 5.87 -22.92 6.45
N MET A 295 6.59 -22.82 7.57
CA MET A 295 7.61 -21.80 7.77
C MET A 295 8.70 -21.91 6.69
N ASP A 296 8.95 -20.77 6.04
CA ASP A 296 9.92 -20.64 4.98
C ASP A 296 10.66 -19.32 5.16
N LYS A 297 11.99 -19.39 5.25
CA LYS A 297 12.86 -18.21 5.34
C LYS A 297 12.80 -17.33 4.10
N LYS A 298 12.25 -17.85 3.00
CA LYS A 298 11.95 -17.10 1.78
C LYS A 298 10.55 -16.46 1.81
N GLY A 299 9.79 -16.60 2.90
CA GLY A 299 8.55 -15.88 3.14
C GLY A 299 7.28 -16.69 2.93
N VAL A 300 6.29 -16.41 3.77
CA VAL A 300 4.97 -17.06 3.78
C VAL A 300 3.90 -15.98 3.90
N SER A 301 2.87 -16.05 3.06
CA SER A 301 1.77 -15.07 3.08
C SER A 301 0.53 -15.64 3.77
N VAL A 302 -0.23 -14.77 4.41
CA VAL A 302 -1.66 -15.01 4.66
C VAL A 302 -2.47 -14.42 3.51
N ILE A 303 -3.56 -15.09 3.15
CA ILE A 303 -4.58 -14.61 2.23
C ILE A 303 -5.92 -14.55 2.98
N LEU A 304 -6.64 -13.44 2.85
CA LEU A 304 -8.04 -13.33 3.25
C LEU A 304 -8.89 -13.28 1.99
N ILE A 305 -9.84 -14.20 1.88
CA ILE A 305 -10.82 -14.25 0.78
C ILE A 305 -12.10 -13.57 1.25
N ASN A 306 -12.39 -12.39 0.69
CA ASN A 306 -13.42 -11.51 1.21
C ASN A 306 -14.77 -11.72 0.53
N ASN A 307 -14.76 -12.14 -0.74
CA ASN A 307 -15.97 -12.39 -1.53
C ASN A 307 -15.70 -13.43 -2.64
N LYS A 308 -16.73 -13.69 -3.48
CA LYS A 308 -16.67 -14.68 -4.57
C LYS A 308 -15.59 -14.40 -5.62
N LYS A 309 -15.26 -13.12 -5.87
CA LYS A 309 -14.18 -12.77 -6.80
C LYS A 309 -12.80 -13.14 -6.23
N GLY A 310 -12.64 -13.03 -4.91
CA GLY A 310 -11.46 -13.52 -4.20
C GLY A 310 -11.30 -15.03 -4.35
N VAL A 311 -12.39 -15.80 -4.17
CA VAL A 311 -12.39 -17.26 -4.38
C VAL A 311 -11.92 -17.60 -5.79
N TYR A 312 -12.53 -16.97 -6.80
CA TYR A 312 -12.17 -17.15 -8.20
C TYR A 312 -10.69 -16.86 -8.47
N LEU A 313 -10.14 -15.77 -7.92
CA LEU A 313 -8.72 -15.45 -8.09
C LEU A 313 -7.80 -16.49 -7.45
N LEU A 314 -8.12 -16.97 -6.24
CA LEU A 314 -7.30 -17.96 -5.57
C LEU A 314 -7.28 -19.28 -6.35
N GLU A 315 -8.44 -19.73 -6.83
CA GLU A 315 -8.57 -20.94 -7.67
C GLU A 315 -7.75 -20.83 -8.95
N LYS A 316 -7.73 -19.64 -9.58
CA LYS A 316 -6.91 -19.39 -10.79
C LYS A 316 -5.39 -19.46 -10.56
N CYS A 317 -4.96 -19.45 -9.30
CA CYS A 317 -3.57 -19.48 -8.88
C CYS A 317 -3.13 -20.84 -8.31
N SER A 318 -3.97 -21.89 -8.38
CA SER A 318 -3.68 -23.20 -7.75
C SER A 318 -2.45 -23.91 -8.33
N ASP A 319 -2.12 -23.63 -9.58
CA ASP A 319 -0.95 -24.21 -10.24
C ASP A 319 0.35 -23.55 -9.76
N GLU A 320 0.30 -22.27 -9.41
CA GLU A 320 1.45 -21.47 -8.96
C GLU A 320 1.62 -21.41 -7.43
N LEU A 321 0.52 -21.52 -6.68
CA LEU A 321 0.51 -21.43 -5.21
C LEU A 321 0.33 -22.79 -4.56
N LYS A 322 1.10 -23.03 -3.49
CA LYS A 322 0.69 -23.96 -2.44
C LYS A 322 -0.12 -23.12 -1.44
N TYR A 323 -1.35 -23.53 -1.11
CA TYR A 323 -2.14 -22.88 -0.07
C TYR A 323 -2.99 -23.88 0.72
N GLU A 324 -3.37 -23.49 1.93
CA GLU A 324 -4.21 -24.29 2.84
C GLU A 324 -5.06 -23.35 3.70
N LYS A 325 -6.32 -23.73 3.94
CA LYS A 325 -7.22 -22.96 4.80
C LYS A 325 -6.75 -23.03 6.25
N ARG A 326 -6.70 -21.89 6.94
CA ARG A 326 -6.27 -21.78 8.34
C ARG A 326 -7.34 -21.13 9.22
N PRO A 327 -7.34 -21.40 10.53
CA PRO A 327 -8.17 -20.68 11.49
C PRO A 327 -7.86 -19.17 11.49
N LYS A 328 -8.89 -18.33 11.49
CA LYS A 328 -8.72 -16.87 11.52
C LYS A 328 -8.04 -16.38 12.80
N GLU A 329 -8.22 -17.12 13.89
CA GLU A 329 -7.73 -16.80 15.23
C GLU A 329 -6.20 -16.68 15.26
N GLU A 330 -5.50 -17.46 14.44
CA GLU A 330 -4.04 -17.39 14.30
C GLU A 330 -3.61 -16.01 13.80
N SER A 331 -4.23 -15.54 12.72
CA SER A 331 -3.92 -14.23 12.13
C SER A 331 -4.40 -13.08 13.03
N LEU A 332 -5.54 -13.21 13.68
CA LEU A 332 -6.06 -12.18 14.59
C LEU A 332 -5.18 -12.00 15.84
N ALA A 333 -4.57 -13.06 16.35
CA ALA A 333 -3.64 -13.00 17.48
C ALA A 333 -2.33 -12.28 17.11
N GLU A 334 -1.89 -12.40 15.86
CA GLU A 334 -0.55 -11.99 15.42
C GLU A 334 -0.56 -10.68 14.61
N GLN A 335 -1.72 -10.27 14.06
CA GLN A 335 -1.86 -9.11 13.17
C GLN A 335 -2.84 -8.08 13.73
N GLN A 336 -2.33 -7.20 14.61
CA GLN A 336 -3.12 -6.14 15.25
C GLN A 336 -3.87 -5.21 14.28
N ARG A 337 -3.39 -5.06 13.04
CA ARG A 337 -4.05 -4.21 12.03
C ARG A 337 -5.31 -4.85 11.43
N LEU A 338 -5.72 -6.02 11.91
CA LEU A 338 -7.03 -6.64 11.67
C LEU A 338 -8.03 -6.35 12.80
N SER A 339 -7.64 -5.60 13.84
CA SER A 339 -8.52 -5.25 14.97
C SER A 339 -8.46 -3.78 15.37
N GLU A 340 -7.33 -3.10 15.18
CA GLU A 340 -7.17 -1.71 15.58
C GLU A 340 -6.20 -0.91 14.68
N PRO A 341 -6.30 0.44 14.68
CA PRO A 341 -5.36 1.33 14.01
C PRO A 341 -4.12 1.62 14.86
N VAL A 342 -3.03 2.05 14.21
CA VAL A 342 -1.77 2.31 14.92
C VAL A 342 -1.97 3.49 15.86
N LYS A 343 -1.35 3.48 17.04
CA LYS A 343 -1.37 4.64 17.95
C LYS A 343 -0.16 5.52 17.71
N PHE A 344 -0.37 6.82 17.66
CA PHE A 344 0.73 7.76 17.53
C PHE A 344 1.35 8.03 18.90
N PRO A 345 2.66 8.25 18.95
CA PRO A 345 3.32 8.65 20.18
C PRO A 345 3.03 10.12 20.47
N GLU A 346 3.13 10.50 21.75
CA GLU A 346 3.09 11.91 22.17
C GLU A 346 4.23 12.73 21.55
N SER A 347 5.36 12.08 21.26
CA SER A 347 6.55 12.70 20.65
C SER A 347 6.32 13.18 19.21
N ARG A 348 5.24 12.74 18.53
CA ARG A 348 4.97 13.10 17.14
C ARG A 348 4.85 14.61 16.93
N LYS A 349 4.16 15.32 17.84
CA LYS A 349 4.01 16.77 17.72
C LYS A 349 5.37 17.47 17.79
N LYS A 350 6.16 17.11 18.80
CA LYS A 350 7.52 17.64 18.98
C LYS A 350 8.41 17.33 17.78
N PHE A 351 8.35 16.11 17.24
CA PHE A 351 9.09 15.73 16.04
C PHE A 351 8.87 16.71 14.88
N TRP A 352 7.61 17.03 14.56
CA TRP A 352 7.30 17.93 13.44
C TRP A 352 7.63 19.40 13.75
N GLU A 353 7.57 19.82 15.02
CA GLU A 353 8.05 21.13 15.46
C GLU A 353 9.57 21.27 15.28
N ASP A 354 10.34 20.28 15.76
CA ASP A 354 11.79 20.25 15.63
C ASP A 354 12.22 20.13 14.15
N TYR A 355 11.54 19.31 13.36
CA TYR A 355 11.79 19.18 11.92
C TYR A 355 11.60 20.52 11.20
N ARG A 356 10.50 21.24 11.46
CA ARG A 356 10.26 22.56 10.86
C ARG A 356 11.26 23.63 11.30
N LYS A 357 11.74 23.54 12.55
CA LYS A 357 12.65 24.54 13.12
C LYS A 357 14.11 24.33 12.75
N TYR A 358 14.56 23.07 12.72
CA TYR A 358 15.98 22.71 12.61
C TYR A 358 16.31 21.87 11.37
N GLY A 359 15.29 21.39 10.64
CA GLY A 359 15.45 20.59 9.43
C GLY A 359 15.73 19.11 9.69
N PHE A 360 15.78 18.33 8.60
CA PHE A 360 15.94 16.88 8.66
C PHE A 360 17.27 16.41 9.24
N ALA A 361 18.37 17.12 8.96
CA ALA A 361 19.70 16.76 9.49
C ALA A 361 19.70 16.72 11.03
N HIS A 362 19.08 17.71 11.69
CA HIS A 362 18.94 17.75 13.14
C HIS A 362 18.15 16.55 13.69
N ILE A 363 17.07 16.17 12.99
CA ILE A 363 16.26 15.00 13.36
C ILE A 363 17.11 13.73 13.33
N ILE A 364 17.92 13.55 12.28
CA ILE A 364 18.77 12.36 12.12
C ILE A 364 19.89 12.31 13.16
N GLU A 365 20.54 13.43 13.46
CA GLU A 365 21.55 13.52 14.53
C GLU A 365 20.97 13.20 15.92
N GLY A 366 19.67 13.46 16.12
CA GLY A 366 18.96 13.16 17.36
C GLY A 366 18.45 11.72 17.49
N LEU A 367 18.54 10.89 16.43
CA LEU A 367 18.18 9.49 16.52
C LEU A 367 19.19 8.74 17.38
N LYS A 368 18.72 8.10 18.44
CA LYS A 368 19.55 7.22 19.28
C LYS A 368 19.66 5.84 18.63
N ASP A 369 20.83 5.21 18.72
CA ASP A 369 21.07 3.86 18.18
C ASP A 369 20.17 2.76 18.78
#